data_AF-A0AAD5V1J7-F1
#
_entry.id   AF-A0AAD5V1J7-F1
#
_cell.length_a   1.000
_cell.length_b   1.000
_cell.length_c   1.000
_cell.angle_alpha   90.00
_cell.angle_beta   90.00
_cell.angle_gamma   90.00
#
_symmetry.space_group_name_H-M   'P 1'
#
loop_
_entity.id
_entity.type
_entity.pdbx_description
1 polymer ?
#
loop_
_entity_poly.entity_id
_entity_poly.type
_entity_poly.pdbx_seq_one_letter_code
_entity_poly.pdbx_strand_id
1 'polypeptide(L)'
;MELNNYLQTHGGIGRLRWKEEASGPESKRLWTATAFIDGVEHGKGIDSNKRDAKEIASKEALEFLLKPAKMKRLTKRYRMARLFHFSVFIDILADALEVARRDKYSKSWIAETLSSRSSKSSPALIHEQLHLKFRSHRLRFTRKDMADHHRMNLNKFLQVNGGVNRLDWKINSSGPESSQTWIATAKIDGVEYGRGSASSKAAAKEIAAQQALQALVQA
;
A
#
# COMPACT_ATOMS: atom_id res chain seq x y z
N MET A 1 21.93 -24.14 -3.34
CA MET A 1 22.67 -23.11 -4.13
C MET A 1 21.78 -22.35 -5.10
N GLU A 2 20.66 -22.93 -5.55
CA GLU A 2 19.75 -22.33 -6.55
C GLU A 2 19.14 -20.98 -6.15
N LEU A 3 18.77 -20.79 -4.88
CA LEU A 3 18.16 -19.54 -4.41
C LEU A 3 19.10 -18.33 -4.55
N ASN A 4 20.40 -18.51 -4.29
CA ASN A 4 21.37 -17.42 -4.41
C ASN A 4 21.52 -16.98 -5.87
N ASN A 5 21.63 -17.92 -6.80
CA ASN A 5 21.71 -17.64 -8.23
C ASN A 5 20.45 -16.94 -8.74
N TYR A 6 19.27 -17.40 -8.31
CA TYR A 6 17.99 -16.75 -8.64
C TYR A 6 17.94 -15.28 -8.17
N LEU A 7 18.37 -15.01 -6.94
CA LEU A 7 18.38 -13.65 -6.40
C LEU A 7 19.46 -12.77 -7.03
N GLN A 8 20.56 -13.33 -7.52
CA GLN A 8 21.56 -12.62 -8.33
C GLN A 8 20.96 -12.12 -9.65
N THR A 9 20.20 -12.96 -10.35
CA THR A 9 19.54 -12.58 -11.62
C THR A 9 18.43 -11.55 -11.41
N HIS A 10 17.73 -11.57 -10.28
CA HIS A 10 16.60 -10.69 -9.99
C HIS A 10 16.94 -9.44 -9.15
N GLY A 11 18.22 -9.12 -8.99
CA GLY A 11 18.68 -7.90 -8.29
C GLY A 11 18.45 -7.91 -6.77
N GLY A 12 18.32 -9.08 -6.17
CA GLY A 12 17.91 -9.29 -4.77
C GLY A 12 19.02 -9.72 -3.81
N ILE A 13 20.29 -9.68 -4.21
CA ILE A 13 21.42 -10.25 -3.44
C ILE A 13 21.52 -9.67 -2.02
N GLY A 14 21.32 -8.36 -1.87
CA GLY A 14 21.39 -7.67 -0.56
C GLY A 14 20.17 -7.88 0.34
N ARG A 15 19.13 -8.58 -0.13
CA ARG A 15 17.84 -8.74 0.56
C ARG A 15 17.71 -10.08 1.28
N LEU A 16 18.57 -11.03 0.95
CA LEU A 16 18.57 -12.35 1.58
C LEU A 16 19.28 -12.30 2.94
N ARG A 17 18.57 -12.69 3.99
CA ARG A 17 19.15 -12.91 5.32
C ARG A 17 18.85 -14.32 5.80
N TRP A 18 19.85 -14.95 6.40
CA TRP A 18 19.72 -16.28 6.99
C TRP A 18 19.67 -16.16 8.50
N LYS A 19 18.74 -16.89 9.13
CA LYS A 19 18.74 -17.16 10.56
C LYS A 19 18.95 -18.65 10.78
N GLU A 20 19.84 -19.01 11.69
CA GLU A 20 20.19 -20.39 11.98
C GLU A 20 20.15 -20.62 13.48
N GLU A 21 19.50 -21.70 13.89
CA GLU A 21 19.36 -22.06 15.29
C GLU A 21 19.65 -23.55 15.44
N ALA A 22 20.53 -23.91 16.36
CA ALA A 22 20.75 -25.29 16.75
C ALA A 22 19.88 -25.60 17.97
N SER A 23 19.20 -26.75 17.95
CA SER A 23 18.36 -27.22 19.04
C SER A 23 18.66 -28.68 19.36
N GLY A 24 18.41 -29.06 20.61
CA GLY A 24 18.58 -30.44 21.08
C GLY A 24 19.98 -30.77 21.64
N PRO A 25 20.11 -31.95 22.27
CA PRO A 25 21.37 -32.43 22.84
C PRO A 25 22.40 -32.68 21.75
N GLU A 26 23.69 -32.58 22.09
CA GLU A 26 24.81 -32.66 21.13
C GLU A 26 24.82 -33.95 20.31
N SER A 27 24.31 -35.05 20.87
CA SER A 27 24.18 -36.35 20.20
C SER A 27 23.05 -36.44 19.18
N LYS A 28 22.10 -35.50 19.18
CA LYS A 28 20.95 -35.41 18.25
C LYS A 28 20.62 -33.95 17.92
N ARG A 29 21.66 -33.17 17.59
CA ARG A 29 21.50 -31.75 17.29
C ARG A 29 20.70 -31.57 16.00
N LEU A 30 19.61 -30.82 16.08
CA LEU A 30 18.79 -30.40 14.94
C LEU A 30 19.10 -28.94 14.62
N TRP A 31 19.46 -28.68 13.37
CA TRP A 31 19.66 -27.37 12.81
C TRP A 31 18.37 -26.88 12.15
N THR A 32 17.91 -25.72 12.58
CA THR A 32 16.83 -24.98 11.92
C THR A 32 17.43 -23.83 11.15
N ALA A 33 17.20 -23.77 9.85
CA ALA A 33 17.60 -22.67 8.98
C ALA A 33 16.35 -21.97 8.43
N THR A 34 16.30 -20.65 8.56
CA THR A 34 15.19 -19.81 8.08
C THR A 34 15.72 -18.77 7.10
N ALA A 35 15.12 -18.72 5.91
CA ALA A 35 15.45 -17.76 4.85
C ALA A 35 14.50 -16.57 4.91
N PHE A 36 15.05 -15.37 5.04
CA PHE A 36 14.32 -14.11 4.98
C PHE A 36 14.67 -13.35 3.71
N ILE A 37 13.67 -12.84 3.00
CA ILE A 37 13.83 -11.97 1.83
C ILE A 37 13.00 -10.73 2.10
N ASP A 38 13.61 -9.55 2.04
CA ASP A 38 12.96 -8.28 2.38
C ASP A 38 12.35 -8.26 3.79
N GLY A 39 12.94 -9.02 4.73
CA GLY A 39 12.47 -9.12 6.11
C GLY A 39 11.29 -10.06 6.32
N VAL A 40 10.79 -10.71 5.26
CA VAL A 40 9.70 -11.70 5.32
C VAL A 40 10.30 -13.11 5.29
N GLU A 41 9.79 -14.00 6.14
CA GLU A 41 10.17 -15.42 6.14
C GLU A 41 9.58 -16.10 4.90
N HIS A 42 10.45 -16.70 4.08
CA HIS A 42 10.04 -17.35 2.83
C HIS A 42 10.27 -18.87 2.82
N GLY A 43 11.08 -19.41 3.73
CA GLY A 43 11.28 -20.84 3.84
C GLY A 43 12.02 -21.22 5.12
N LYS A 44 11.70 -22.40 5.64
CA LYS A 44 12.24 -22.91 6.89
C LYS A 44 12.55 -24.40 6.75
N GLY A 45 13.82 -24.75 6.93
CA GLY A 45 14.29 -26.13 6.87
C GLY A 45 14.82 -26.57 8.23
N ILE A 46 14.55 -27.83 8.57
CA ILE A 46 15.04 -28.47 9.79
C ILE A 46 15.71 -29.77 9.39
N ASP A 47 16.97 -29.94 9.78
CA ASP A 47 17.71 -31.18 9.54
C ASP A 47 18.78 -31.41 10.62
N SER A 48 19.30 -32.62 10.71
CA SER A 48 20.49 -33.00 11.48
C SER A 48 21.76 -32.21 11.10
N ASN A 49 21.81 -31.71 9.86
CA ASN A 49 22.94 -30.95 9.33
C ASN A 49 22.54 -29.53 8.92
N LYS A 50 23.41 -28.56 9.22
CA LYS A 50 23.25 -27.16 8.82
C LYS A 50 23.12 -26.95 7.30
N ARG A 51 23.86 -27.75 6.53
CA ARG A 51 23.83 -27.68 5.05
C ARG A 51 22.47 -28.12 4.51
N ASP A 52 21.95 -29.24 5.01
CA ASP A 52 20.71 -29.83 4.54
C ASP A 52 19.51 -29.00 4.98
N ALA A 53 19.52 -28.49 6.22
CA ALA A 53 18.52 -27.53 6.71
C ALA A 53 18.44 -26.28 5.82
N LYS A 54 19.58 -25.73 5.39
CA LYS A 54 19.61 -24.60 4.44
C LYS A 54 19.10 -24.97 3.07
N GLU A 55 19.38 -26.17 2.60
CA GLU A 55 18.92 -26.63 1.29
C GLU A 55 17.39 -26.77 1.29
N ILE A 56 16.81 -27.36 2.34
CA ILE A 56 15.36 -27.46 2.52
C ILE A 56 14.73 -26.07 2.57
N ALA A 57 15.25 -25.16 3.40
CA ALA A 57 14.78 -23.78 3.49
C ALA A 57 14.88 -23.03 2.14
N SER A 58 15.95 -23.29 1.38
CA SER A 58 16.15 -22.69 0.05
C SER A 58 15.13 -23.20 -0.96
N LYS A 59 14.82 -24.50 -0.95
CA LYS A 59 13.82 -25.11 -1.85
C LYS A 59 12.43 -24.57 -1.56
N GLU A 60 12.05 -24.46 -0.30
CA GLU A 60 10.76 -23.90 0.10
C GLU A 60 10.63 -22.42 -0.29
N ALA A 61 11.66 -21.61 -0.04
CA ALA A 61 11.69 -20.21 -0.45
C ALA A 61 11.62 -20.04 -1.98
N LEU A 62 12.34 -20.88 -2.74
CA LEU A 62 12.30 -20.86 -4.19
C LEU A 62 10.93 -21.29 -4.71
N GLU A 63 10.31 -22.31 -4.12
CA GLU A 63 8.96 -22.74 -4.48
C GLU A 63 7.94 -21.62 -4.21
N PHE A 64 8.07 -20.89 -3.10
CA PHE A 64 7.23 -19.73 -2.80
C PHE A 64 7.42 -18.61 -3.83
N LEU A 65 8.66 -18.32 -4.24
CA LEU A 65 8.97 -17.29 -5.25
C LEU A 65 8.57 -17.70 -6.68
N LEU A 66 8.46 -18.99 -6.98
CA LEU A 66 7.99 -19.51 -8.27
C LEU A 66 6.47 -19.71 -8.32
N LYS A 67 5.80 -19.96 -7.18
CA LYS A 67 4.34 -20.02 -7.03
C LYS A 67 3.54 -18.79 -7.52
N PRO A 68 4.04 -17.53 -7.58
CA PRO A 68 3.31 -16.42 -8.19
C PRO A 68 2.99 -16.60 -9.69
N ALA A 69 3.64 -17.53 -10.41
CA ALA A 69 3.29 -17.83 -11.80
C ALA A 69 2.04 -18.72 -11.93
N LYS A 70 1.82 -19.66 -10.99
CA LYS A 70 0.63 -20.55 -10.99
C LYS A 70 -0.57 -19.92 -10.30
N MET A 71 -0.37 -19.10 -9.26
CA MET A 71 -1.47 -18.46 -8.53
C MET A 71 -2.16 -17.31 -9.27
N LYS A 72 -1.50 -16.66 -10.26
CA LYS A 72 -2.15 -15.61 -11.07
C LYS A 72 -3.31 -16.13 -11.93
N ARG A 73 -3.34 -17.43 -12.26
CA ARG A 73 -4.43 -18.05 -13.04
C ARG A 73 -5.58 -18.61 -12.18
N LEU A 74 -5.32 -19.05 -10.95
CA LEU A 74 -6.34 -19.64 -10.06
C LEU A 74 -6.97 -18.65 -9.05
N THR A 75 -6.29 -17.58 -8.66
CA THR A 75 -6.84 -16.58 -7.71
C THR A 75 -7.96 -15.72 -8.29
N LYS A 76 -8.17 -15.73 -9.62
CA LYS A 76 -9.31 -15.06 -10.27
C LYS A 76 -10.65 -15.78 -10.04
N ARG A 77 -10.64 -17.08 -9.68
CA ARG A 77 -11.88 -17.87 -9.54
C ARG A 77 -12.25 -18.27 -8.11
N TYR A 78 -11.28 -18.40 -7.18
CA TYR A 78 -11.56 -18.90 -5.82
C TYR A 78 -11.71 -17.82 -4.72
N ARG A 79 -11.41 -16.54 -5.00
CA ARG A 79 -11.57 -15.44 -4.03
C ARG A 79 -13.01 -14.99 -3.76
N MET A 80 -14.01 -15.55 -4.45
CA MET A 80 -15.40 -15.08 -4.37
C MET A 80 -16.27 -15.74 -3.29
N ALA A 81 -15.90 -16.88 -2.71
CA ALA A 81 -16.92 -17.71 -2.04
C ALA A 81 -16.87 -17.83 -0.50
N ARG A 82 -15.79 -17.50 0.23
CA ARG A 82 -15.76 -17.87 1.68
C ARG A 82 -14.97 -17.01 2.66
N LEU A 83 -14.58 -15.78 2.31
CA LEU A 83 -13.90 -14.84 3.21
C LEU A 83 -14.63 -13.48 3.33
N PHE A 84 -15.94 -13.44 3.08
CA PHE A 84 -16.68 -12.18 3.13
C PHE A 84 -16.98 -11.67 4.56
N HIS A 85 -16.83 -12.49 5.61
CA HIS A 85 -17.22 -12.08 6.98
C HIS A 85 -16.09 -11.94 8.00
N PHE A 86 -14.95 -12.62 7.86
CA PHE A 86 -13.90 -12.61 8.90
C PHE A 86 -12.72 -11.67 8.60
N SER A 87 -12.40 -11.42 7.32
CA SER A 87 -11.33 -10.48 6.93
C SER A 87 -11.70 -9.03 7.24
N VAL A 88 -12.96 -8.66 6.95
CA VAL A 88 -13.46 -7.29 7.13
C VAL A 88 -13.33 -6.83 8.59
N PHE A 89 -13.51 -7.73 9.56
CA PHE A 89 -13.43 -7.39 10.98
C PHE A 89 -11.99 -7.10 11.44
N ILE A 90 -11.02 -7.88 10.97
CA ILE A 90 -9.59 -7.68 11.30
C ILE A 90 -9.04 -6.43 10.59
N ASP A 91 -9.42 -6.21 9.33
CA ASP A 91 -8.98 -5.05 8.57
C ASP A 91 -9.54 -3.74 9.17
N ILE A 92 -10.79 -3.74 9.65
CA ILE A 92 -11.39 -2.58 10.33
C ILE A 92 -10.70 -2.32 11.68
N LEU A 93 -10.36 -3.35 12.45
CA LEU A 93 -9.71 -3.17 13.74
C LEU A 93 -8.27 -2.66 13.58
N ALA A 94 -7.56 -3.15 12.57
CA ALA A 94 -6.20 -2.71 12.24
C ALA A 94 -6.20 -1.26 11.73
N ASP A 95 -7.14 -0.90 10.85
CA ASP A 95 -7.27 0.48 10.32
C ASP A 95 -7.68 1.45 11.44
N ALA A 96 -8.56 1.03 12.37
CA ALA A 96 -8.93 1.79 13.55
C ALA A 96 -7.75 2.03 14.51
N LEU A 97 -6.91 1.01 14.74
CA LEU A 97 -5.71 1.11 15.57
C LEU A 97 -4.62 1.99 14.94
N GLU A 98 -4.48 1.95 13.61
CA GLU A 98 -3.48 2.74 12.88
C GLU A 98 -3.89 4.22 12.82
N VAL A 99 -5.18 4.51 12.62
CA VAL A 99 -5.73 5.87 12.78
C VAL A 99 -5.57 6.36 14.21
N ALA A 100 -5.75 5.49 15.20
CA ALA A 100 -5.59 5.85 16.61
C ALA A 100 -4.15 6.18 17.02
N ARG A 101 -3.18 5.63 16.29
CA ARG A 101 -1.74 5.80 16.54
C ARG A 101 -1.22 7.15 16.01
N ARG A 102 -1.88 7.73 15.00
CA ARG A 102 -1.46 8.99 14.35
C ARG A 102 -2.04 10.26 14.95
N ASP A 103 -3.13 10.18 15.70
CA ASP A 103 -3.81 11.38 16.21
C ASP A 103 -4.08 11.34 17.72
N LYS A 104 -3.67 12.39 18.45
CA LYS A 104 -3.80 12.51 19.90
C LYS A 104 -5.28 12.62 20.33
N TYR A 105 -6.16 13.06 19.42
CA TYR A 105 -7.61 13.23 19.64
C TYR A 105 -8.45 11.97 19.37
N SER A 106 -7.87 10.91 18.81
CA SER A 106 -8.59 9.67 18.46
C SER A 106 -8.80 8.70 19.66
N LYS A 107 -7.93 8.81 20.68
CA LYS A 107 -7.91 7.88 21.83
C LYS A 107 -9.10 8.07 22.76
N SER A 108 -9.62 9.30 22.90
CA SER A 108 -10.76 9.61 23.77
C SER A 108 -12.05 8.97 23.26
N TRP A 109 -12.32 9.03 21.95
CA TRP A 109 -13.53 8.45 21.36
C TRP A 109 -13.52 6.91 21.37
N ILE A 110 -12.35 6.29 21.15
CA ILE A 110 -12.20 4.83 21.26
C ILE A 110 -12.42 4.39 22.72
N ALA A 111 -11.88 5.14 23.69
CA ALA A 111 -12.11 4.88 25.11
C ALA A 111 -13.60 5.05 25.50
N GLU A 112 -14.29 6.07 24.99
CA GLU A 112 -15.71 6.32 25.27
C GLU A 112 -16.63 5.25 24.64
N THR A 113 -16.27 4.76 23.46
CA THR A 113 -17.00 3.68 22.77
C THR A 113 -16.77 2.32 23.47
N LEU A 114 -15.59 2.10 24.03
CA LEU A 114 -15.29 0.91 24.84
C LEU A 114 -15.83 1.00 26.28
N SER A 115 -16.02 2.21 26.81
CA SER A 115 -16.61 2.48 28.14
C SER A 115 -18.14 2.36 28.15
N SER A 116 -18.80 2.62 27.02
CA SER A 116 -20.26 2.44 26.82
C SER A 116 -20.72 0.97 26.82
N ARG A 117 -19.90 0.04 27.31
CA ARG A 117 -20.14 -1.42 27.36
C ARG A 117 -21.12 -1.83 28.46
N SER A 118 -21.66 -0.88 29.23
CA SER A 118 -22.62 -1.17 30.28
C SER A 118 -24.06 -1.10 29.75
N SER A 119 -24.64 -2.29 29.64
CA SER A 119 -26.06 -2.61 29.47
C SER A 119 -26.64 -2.65 28.04
N LYS A 120 -26.81 -3.89 27.57
CA LYS A 120 -27.88 -4.37 26.65
C LYS A 120 -27.85 -3.93 25.17
N SER A 121 -26.69 -3.87 24.52
CA SER A 121 -26.64 -3.80 23.05
C SER A 121 -26.00 -5.05 22.42
N SER A 122 -26.70 -5.65 21.45
CA SER A 122 -26.23 -6.82 20.71
C SER A 122 -24.94 -6.51 19.95
N PRO A 123 -23.95 -7.43 19.89
CA PRO A 123 -22.69 -7.22 19.15
C PRO A 123 -22.89 -6.76 17.70
N ALA A 124 -23.99 -7.17 17.07
CA ALA A 124 -24.36 -6.76 15.71
C ALA A 124 -24.72 -5.26 15.61
N LEU A 125 -25.42 -4.73 16.62
CA LEU A 125 -25.78 -3.30 16.72
C LEU A 125 -24.55 -2.43 16.97
N ILE A 126 -23.60 -2.93 17.77
CA ILE A 126 -22.32 -2.25 18.01
C ILE A 126 -21.49 -2.22 16.71
N HIS A 127 -21.47 -3.33 15.97
CA HIS A 127 -20.81 -3.41 14.67
C HIS A 127 -21.43 -2.42 13.67
N GLU A 128 -22.76 -2.35 13.57
CA GLU A 128 -23.45 -1.44 12.66
C GLU A 128 -23.22 0.04 13.03
N GLN A 129 -23.27 0.39 14.32
CA GLN A 129 -23.01 1.76 14.78
C GLN A 129 -21.55 2.18 14.58
N LEU A 130 -20.60 1.29 14.83
CA LEU A 130 -19.19 1.52 14.49
C LEU A 130 -19.03 1.67 12.98
N HIS A 131 -19.63 0.80 12.18
CA HIS A 131 -19.53 0.87 10.72
C HIS A 131 -20.13 2.16 10.15
N LEU A 132 -21.26 2.64 10.69
CA LEU A 132 -21.89 3.92 10.32
C LEU A 132 -21.03 5.13 10.75
N LYS A 133 -20.45 5.10 11.97
CA LYS A 133 -19.55 6.16 12.45
C LYS A 133 -18.22 6.18 11.71
N PHE A 134 -17.64 5.01 11.41
CA PHE A 134 -16.46 4.86 10.56
C PHE A 134 -16.75 5.30 9.13
N ARG A 135 -17.90 4.95 8.55
CA ARG A 135 -18.28 5.40 7.19
C ARG A 135 -18.46 6.91 7.14
N SER A 136 -19.05 7.53 8.16
CA SER A 136 -19.21 8.99 8.24
C SER A 136 -17.93 9.76 8.59
N HIS A 137 -16.95 9.13 9.27
CA HIS A 137 -15.60 9.69 9.45
C HIS A 137 -14.73 9.50 8.19
N ARG A 138 -14.75 8.30 7.60
CA ARG A 138 -14.04 7.97 6.35
C ARG A 138 -14.51 8.86 5.22
N LEU A 139 -15.81 9.12 5.08
CA LEU A 139 -16.35 10.03 4.06
C LEU A 139 -15.95 11.50 4.28
N ARG A 140 -15.73 11.92 5.53
CA ARG A 140 -15.20 13.26 5.86
C ARG A 140 -13.70 13.38 5.60
N PHE A 141 -12.95 12.29 5.79
CA PHE A 141 -11.51 12.21 5.55
C PHE A 141 -11.18 12.06 4.05
N THR A 142 -11.96 11.26 3.30
CA THR A 142 -11.68 11.00 1.88
C THR A 142 -12.00 12.19 0.97
N ARG A 143 -12.97 13.05 1.30
CA ARG A 143 -13.37 14.15 0.42
C ARG A 143 -12.36 15.31 0.41
N LYS A 144 -11.64 15.52 1.51
CA LYS A 144 -10.63 16.56 1.63
C LYS A 144 -9.28 16.09 1.07
N ASP A 145 -8.87 14.87 1.38
CA ASP A 145 -7.56 14.35 0.96
C ASP A 145 -7.53 13.83 -0.51
N MET A 146 -8.68 13.42 -1.09
CA MET A 146 -8.74 13.08 -2.53
C MET A 146 -8.76 14.31 -3.45
N ALA A 147 -9.08 15.49 -2.92
CA ALA A 147 -9.08 16.75 -3.68
C ALA A 147 -7.66 17.30 -3.89
N ASP A 148 -6.68 16.88 -3.09
CA ASP A 148 -5.38 17.55 -3.05
C ASP A 148 -4.32 16.92 -3.98
N HIS A 149 -4.59 15.81 -4.66
CA HIS A 149 -3.56 15.06 -5.41
C HIS A 149 -3.96 14.77 -6.87
N HIS A 150 -4.61 15.71 -7.53
CA HIS A 150 -4.92 15.62 -8.96
C HIS A 150 -3.65 15.40 -9.80
N ARG A 151 -2.51 16.00 -9.41
CA ARG A 151 -1.22 15.74 -10.06
C ARG A 151 -0.79 14.29 -9.98
N MET A 152 -0.98 13.62 -8.84
CA MET A 152 -0.64 12.21 -8.68
C MET A 152 -1.56 11.33 -9.54
N ASN A 153 -2.85 11.63 -9.56
CA ASN A 153 -3.82 10.89 -10.36
C ASN A 153 -3.56 11.05 -11.87
N LEU A 154 -3.21 12.26 -12.32
CA LEU A 154 -2.81 12.52 -13.70
C LEU A 154 -1.56 11.73 -14.07
N ASN A 155 -0.55 11.74 -13.20
CA ASN A 155 0.68 10.97 -13.40
C ASN A 155 0.39 9.46 -13.56
N LYS A 156 -0.43 8.89 -12.66
CA LYS A 156 -0.86 7.48 -12.74
C LYS A 156 -1.60 7.18 -14.05
N PHE A 157 -2.51 8.07 -14.47
CA PHE A 157 -3.24 7.91 -15.73
C PHE A 157 -2.29 7.88 -16.93
N LEU A 158 -1.29 8.77 -16.97
CA LEU A 158 -0.34 8.83 -18.07
C LEU A 158 0.63 7.64 -18.08
N GLN A 159 1.03 7.12 -16.92
CA GLN A 159 1.85 5.90 -16.85
C GLN A 159 1.17 4.72 -17.53
N VAL A 160 -0.16 4.60 -17.41
CA VAL A 160 -0.93 3.53 -18.06
C VAL A 160 -1.16 3.81 -19.55
N ASN A 161 -1.33 5.07 -19.94
CA ASN A 161 -1.78 5.47 -21.29
C ASN A 161 -0.66 5.98 -22.25
N GLY A 162 0.59 5.59 -22.02
CA GLY A 162 1.69 5.87 -22.96
C GLY A 162 2.85 6.71 -22.42
N GLY A 163 2.95 6.86 -21.10
CA GLY A 163 4.14 7.35 -20.42
C GLY A 163 4.06 8.80 -19.94
N VAL A 164 4.73 9.05 -18.82
CA VAL A 164 4.76 10.36 -18.12
C VAL A 164 5.51 11.44 -18.89
N ASN A 165 6.36 11.04 -19.83
CA ASN A 165 7.20 11.93 -20.62
C ASN A 165 6.39 12.77 -21.63
N ARG A 166 5.10 12.45 -21.83
CA ARG A 166 4.19 13.19 -22.70
C ARG A 166 3.66 14.46 -22.04
N LEU A 167 3.81 14.60 -20.72
CA LEU A 167 3.29 15.71 -19.94
C LEU A 167 4.32 16.82 -19.76
N ASP A 168 4.05 17.96 -20.36
CA ASP A 168 4.82 19.19 -20.21
C ASP A 168 4.07 20.21 -19.36
N TRP A 169 4.80 20.82 -18.42
CA TRP A 169 4.29 21.87 -17.55
C TRP A 169 4.83 23.23 -17.97
N LYS A 170 3.95 24.15 -18.39
CA LYS A 170 4.31 25.56 -18.57
C LYS A 170 3.85 26.36 -17.35
N ILE A 171 4.77 27.07 -16.70
CA ILE A 171 4.47 27.86 -15.49
C ILE A 171 4.89 29.29 -15.74
N ASN A 172 3.94 30.20 -15.58
CA ASN A 172 4.18 31.63 -15.63
C ASN A 172 3.75 32.26 -14.30
N SER A 173 4.26 33.44 -13.99
CA SER A 173 3.80 34.25 -12.89
C SER A 173 3.46 35.65 -13.35
N SER A 174 2.50 36.27 -12.70
CA SER A 174 2.08 37.65 -12.97
C SER A 174 1.77 38.36 -11.66
N GLY A 175 1.89 39.70 -11.67
CA GLY A 175 1.64 40.55 -10.52
C GLY A 175 2.89 40.89 -9.69
N PRO A 176 2.75 41.83 -8.75
CA PRO A 176 3.81 42.23 -7.84
C PRO A 176 4.19 41.09 -6.89
N GLU A 177 5.41 41.10 -6.37
CA GLU A 177 5.95 40.04 -5.51
C GLU A 177 5.10 39.78 -4.25
N SER A 178 4.48 40.83 -3.70
CA SER A 178 3.57 40.75 -2.56
C SER A 178 2.21 40.11 -2.86
N SER A 179 1.86 39.89 -4.13
CA SER A 179 0.57 39.32 -4.57
C SER A 179 0.73 38.55 -5.88
N GLN A 180 1.80 37.76 -5.97
CA GLN A 180 2.13 37.03 -7.18
C GLN A 180 1.10 35.93 -7.45
N THR A 181 0.55 35.93 -8.66
CA THR A 181 -0.34 34.87 -9.15
C THR A 181 0.44 33.95 -10.08
N TRP A 182 0.43 32.66 -9.78
CA TRP A 182 1.03 31.61 -10.59
C TRP A 182 0.00 31.03 -11.53
N ILE A 183 0.37 30.87 -12.80
CA ILE A 183 -0.45 30.27 -13.84
C ILE A 183 0.29 29.03 -14.33
N ALA A 184 -0.33 27.86 -14.21
CA ALA A 184 0.20 26.60 -14.71
C ALA A 184 -0.69 26.07 -15.84
N THR A 185 -0.05 25.58 -16.91
CA THR A 185 -0.70 24.92 -18.04
C THR A 185 -0.12 23.51 -18.19
N ALA A 186 -0.98 22.51 -18.19
CA ALA A 186 -0.65 21.12 -18.46
C ALA A 186 -0.83 20.83 -19.96
N LYS A 187 0.26 20.45 -20.64
CA LYS A 187 0.26 20.06 -22.04
C LYS A 187 0.57 18.57 -22.17
N ILE A 188 -0.20 17.85 -22.98
CA ILE A 188 0.05 16.44 -23.28
C ILE A 188 0.25 16.33 -24.79
N ASP A 189 1.43 15.89 -25.21
CA ASP A 189 1.87 15.87 -26.61
C ASP A 189 1.76 17.25 -27.30
N GLY A 190 2.10 18.31 -26.56
CA GLY A 190 2.03 19.69 -27.05
C GLY A 190 0.63 20.32 -27.04
N VAL A 191 -0.44 19.54 -26.85
CA VAL A 191 -1.82 20.03 -26.76
C VAL A 191 -2.16 20.42 -25.33
N GLU A 192 -2.83 21.55 -25.12
CA GLU A 192 -3.25 22.02 -23.79
C GLU A 192 -4.50 21.27 -23.32
N TYR A 193 -4.39 20.60 -22.17
CA TYR A 193 -5.49 19.84 -21.56
C TYR A 193 -6.04 20.48 -20.28
N GLY A 194 -5.28 21.37 -19.63
CA GLY A 194 -5.74 22.04 -18.43
C GLY A 194 -4.89 23.25 -18.05
N ARG A 195 -5.54 24.24 -17.44
CA ARG A 195 -4.93 25.49 -17.01
C ARG A 195 -5.48 25.96 -15.67
N GLY A 196 -4.57 26.20 -14.72
CA GLY A 196 -4.90 26.63 -13.37
C GLY A 196 -4.16 27.89 -12.96
N SER A 197 -4.79 28.72 -12.12
CA SER A 197 -4.16 29.87 -11.49
C SER A 197 -4.33 29.82 -9.97
N ALA A 198 -3.28 30.19 -9.23
CA ALA A 198 -3.31 30.23 -7.76
C ALA A 198 -2.21 31.13 -7.19
N SER A 199 -2.24 31.37 -5.88
CA SER A 199 -1.19 32.10 -5.15
C SER A 199 0.14 31.33 -5.02
N SER A 200 0.18 30.03 -5.36
CA SER A 200 1.41 29.23 -5.35
C SER A 200 1.54 28.37 -6.61
N LYS A 201 2.80 28.08 -7.00
CA LYS A 201 3.12 27.16 -8.11
C LYS A 201 2.46 25.79 -7.94
N ALA A 202 2.46 25.26 -6.71
CA ALA A 202 1.94 23.94 -6.42
C ALA A 202 0.42 23.89 -6.60
N ALA A 203 -0.30 24.87 -6.05
CA ALA A 203 -1.76 24.97 -6.18
C ALA A 203 -2.19 25.20 -7.63
N ALA A 204 -1.48 26.06 -8.38
CA ALA A 204 -1.78 26.30 -9.79
C ALA A 204 -1.65 25.01 -10.62
N LYS A 205 -0.63 24.19 -10.35
CA LYS A 205 -0.44 22.89 -10.99
C LYS A 205 -1.52 21.87 -10.61
N GLU A 206 -2.02 21.87 -9.38
CA GLU A 206 -3.12 20.98 -8.97
C GLU A 206 -4.40 21.30 -9.73
N ILE A 207 -4.77 22.59 -9.83
CA ILE A 207 -5.95 23.03 -10.59
C ILE A 207 -5.80 22.66 -12.07
N ALA A 208 -4.62 22.89 -12.66
CA ALA A 208 -4.35 22.51 -14.03
C ALA A 208 -4.41 20.97 -14.24
N ALA A 209 -3.91 20.18 -13.29
CA ALA A 209 -3.98 18.72 -13.34
C ALA A 209 -5.41 18.20 -13.24
N GLN A 210 -6.24 18.84 -12.40
CA GLN A 210 -7.66 18.51 -12.27
C GLN A 210 -8.39 18.67 -13.60
N GLN A 211 -8.21 19.82 -14.26
CA GLN A 211 -8.82 20.08 -15.57
C GLN A 211 -8.31 19.10 -16.63
N ALA A 212 -7.00 18.82 -16.66
CA ALA A 212 -6.43 17.86 -17.61
C ALA A 212 -7.01 16.45 -17.42
N LEU A 213 -7.15 15.99 -16.18
CA LEU A 213 -7.80 14.71 -15.88
C LEU A 213 -9.26 14.66 -16.36
N GLN A 214 -10.02 15.73 -16.13
CA GLN A 214 -11.41 15.81 -16.58
C GLN A 214 -11.51 15.75 -18.10
N ALA A 215 -10.64 16.48 -18.81
CA ALA A 215 -10.59 16.46 -20.27
C ALA A 215 -10.23 15.07 -20.82
N LEU A 216 -9.26 14.38 -20.22
CA LEU A 216 -8.84 13.04 -20.65
C LEU A 216 -9.87 11.94 -20.38
N VAL A 217 -10.72 12.12 -19.36
CA VAL A 217 -11.80 11.16 -19.05
C VAL A 217 -13.01 11.36 -19.97
N GLN A 218 -13.15 12.56 -20.55
CA GLN A 218 -14.26 12.90 -21.45
C GLN A 218 -13.91 12.73 -22.95
N ALA A 219 -12.64 12.56 -23.29
CA ALA A 219 -12.14 12.33 -24.65
C ALA A 219 -12.13 10.85 -25.03
#